data_AF-A0A1J5L685-F1
#
_entry.id   AF-A0A1J5L685-F1
#
_cell.length_a   1.000
_cell.length_b   1.000
_cell.length_c   1.000
_cell.angle_alpha   90.00
_cell.angle_beta   90.00
_cell.angle_gamma   90.00
#
_symmetry.space_group_name_H-M   'P 1'
#
loop_
_entity.id
_entity.type
_entity.pdbx_description
1 polymer ?
#
loop_
_entity_poly.entity_id
_entity_poly.type
_entity_poly.pdbx_seq_one_letter_code
_entity_poly.pdbx_strand_id
1 'polypeptide(L)' 'MNYLGDKTDLVIYNSMGQRILSKSINESTTVIDIAALPKGIYAVQIVGEAILHKEILIIE' A
#
# COMPACT_ATOMS: atom_id res chain seq x y z
N MET A 1 -12.21 -5.75 26.67
CA MET A 1 -12.23 -5.89 25.20
C MET A 1 -10.88 -5.43 24.69
N ASN A 2 -10.09 -6.34 24.11
CA ASN A 2 -8.83 -5.96 23.47
C ASN A 2 -9.19 -5.34 22.11
N TYR A 3 -9.02 -4.04 21.98
CA TYR A 3 -9.03 -3.38 20.67
C TYR A 3 -7.77 -3.83 19.95
N LEU A 4 -7.89 -4.89 19.14
CA LEU A 4 -6.93 -5.18 18.08
C LEU A 4 -7.18 -4.08 17.04
N GLY A 5 -6.39 -3.00 17.09
CA GLY A 5 -6.57 -1.87 16.18
C GLY A 5 -6.69 -2.36 14.73
N ASP A 6 -7.67 -1.82 14.01
CA ASP A 6 -8.05 -2.22 12.65
C ASP A 6 -6.81 -2.48 11.80
N LYS A 7 -6.54 -3.77 11.53
CA LYS A 7 -5.35 -4.14 10.77
C LYS A 7 -5.53 -3.63 9.35
N THR A 8 -4.77 -2.60 9.01
CA THR A 8 -4.74 -2.02 7.68
C THR A 8 -3.44 -2.40 7.01
N ASP A 9 -3.51 -2.96 5.81
CA ASP A 9 -2.35 -3.35 5.02
C ASP A 9 -2.26 -2.48 3.76
N LEU A 10 -1.09 -1.90 3.52
CA LEU A 10 -0.73 -1.26 2.26
C LEU A 10 0.01 -2.26 1.37
N VAL A 11 -0.38 -2.33 0.11
CA VAL A 11 0.22 -3.21 -0.90
C VAL A 11 0.47 -2.39 -2.17
N ILE A 12 1.67 -2.51 -2.73
CA ILE A 12 2.02 -1.91 -4.02
C ILE A 12 2.18 -3.02 -5.05
N TYR A 13 1.54 -2.85 -6.21
CA TYR A 13 1.63 -3.74 -7.35
C TYR A 13 2.28 -3.03 -8.53
N ASN A 14 3.07 -3.75 -9.33
CA ASN A 14 3.52 -3.25 -10.63
C ASN A 14 2.41 -3.39 -11.70
N SER A 15 2.67 -2.89 -12.91
CA SER A 15 1.75 -2.97 -14.05
C SER A 15 1.39 -4.40 -14.49
N MET A 16 2.18 -5.39 -14.11
CA MET A 16 1.90 -6.82 -14.36
C MET A 16 1.01 -7.44 -13.27
N GLY A 17 0.60 -6.67 -12.25
CA GLY A 17 -0.17 -7.15 -11.11
C GLY A 17 0.65 -7.91 -10.07
N GLN A 18 1.99 -7.88 -10.16
CA GLN A 18 2.86 -8.50 -9.17
C GLN A 18 2.98 -7.61 -7.93
N ARG A 19 2.87 -8.20 -6.74
CA ARG A 19 3.09 -7.51 -5.46
C ARG A 19 4.58 -7.20 -5.29
N ILE A 20 4.91 -5.92 -5.23
CA ILE A 20 6.29 -5.43 -5.05
C ILE A 20 6.57 -5.11 -3.58
N LEU A 21 5.57 -4.58 -2.88
CA LEU A 21 5.70 -4.19 -1.48
C LEU A 21 4.41 -4.52 -0.72
N SER A 22 4.55 -4.89 0.55
CA SER A 22 3.45 -5.01 1.49
C SER A 22 3.90 -4.50 2.85
N LYS A 23 3.08 -3.67 3.52
CA LYS A 23 3.36 -3.17 4.86
C LYS A 23 2.06 -3.07 5.67
N SER A 24 2.08 -3.58 6.90
CA SER A 24 0.99 -3.31 7.85
C SER A 24 1.13 -1.90 8.41
N ILE A 25 0.04 -1.15 8.38
CA ILE A 25 -0.12 0.21 8.87
C ILE A 25 -0.89 0.14 10.19
N ASN A 26 -0.29 0.71 11.24
CA ASN A 26 -0.85 0.80 12.59
C ASN A 26 -0.80 2.23 13.15
N GLU A 27 -0.55 3.20 12.27
CA GLU A 27 -0.40 4.63 12.57
C GLU A 27 -1.24 5.43 11.58
N SER A 28 -1.60 6.68 11.93
CA SER A 28 -2.44 7.52 11.07
C SER A 28 -1.74 7.97 9.79
N THR A 29 -0.41 7.96 9.78
CA THR A 29 0.43 8.39 8.66
C THR A 29 1.60 7.44 8.52
N THR A 30 1.74 6.81 7.35
CA THR A 30 2.90 5.97 7.04
C THR A 30 3.58 6.49 5.77
N VAL A 31 4.90 6.63 5.83
CA VAL A 31 5.73 6.99 4.67
C VAL A 31 6.38 5.73 4.10
N ILE A 32 6.32 5.58 2.77
CA ILE A 32 6.98 4.51 2.02
C ILE A 32 7.98 5.17 1.07
N ASP A 33 9.25 4.80 1.19
CA ASP A 33 10.26 5.19 0.21
C ASP A 33 10.12 4.32 -1.05
N ILE A 34 9.99 4.97 -2.19
CA ILE A 34 9.81 4.37 -3.51
C ILE A 34 10.97 4.69 -4.46
N ALA A 35 12.03 5.35 -3.99
CA ALA A 35 13.14 5.80 -4.85
C ALA A 35 13.88 4.64 -5.55
N ALA A 36 13.84 3.44 -4.98
CA ALA A 36 14.43 2.24 -5.56
C ALA A 36 13.54 1.55 -6.60
N LEU A 37 12.27 1.97 -6.76
CA LEU A 37 11.36 1.38 -7.73
C LEU A 37 11.69 1.89 -9.14
N PRO A 38 11.81 1.01 -10.15
CA PRO A 38 11.96 1.43 -11.53
C PRO A 38 10.80 2.32 -11.99
N LYS A 39 11.09 3.20 -12.96
CA LYS A 39 10.07 4.02 -13.63
C LYS A 39 8.96 3.14 -14.20
N GLY A 40 7.72 3.59 -14.07
CA GLY A 40 6.56 2.83 -14.51
C GLY A 40 5.28 3.13 -13.74
N ILE A 41 4.25 2.34 -14.02
CA ILE A 41 2.92 2.46 -13.43
C ILE A 41 2.80 1.44 -12.30
N TYR A 42 2.33 1.91 -11.15
CA TYR A 42 2.09 1.11 -9.97
C TYR A 42 0.67 1.34 -9.45
N ALA A 43 0.08 0.29 -8.88
CA ALA A 43 -1.16 0.40 -8.13
C ALA A 43 -0.85 0.33 -6.64
N VAL A 44 -1.31 1.31 -5.88
CA VAL A 44 -1.28 1.31 -4.41
C VAL A 44 -2.65 0.88 -3.93
N GLN A 45 -2.69 -0.10 -3.05
CA GLN A 45 -3.92 -0.61 -2.44
C GLN A 45 -3.79 -0.54 -0.92
N ILE A 46 -4.76 0.07 -0.25
CA ILE A 46 -4.88 0.05 1.21
C ILE A 46 -6.11 -0.81 1.53
N VAL A 47 -5.88 -1.88 2.30
CA VAL A 47 -6.89 -2.86 2.68
C VAL A 47 -7.00 -2.88 4.20
N GLY A 48 -8.08 -2.34 4.74
CA GLY A 48 -8.50 -2.51 6.13
C GLY A 48 -9.75 -3.39 6.22
N GLU A 49 -10.26 -3.60 7.44
CA GLU A 49 -11.43 -4.44 7.69
C GLU A 49 -12.69 -3.99 6.92
N ALA A 50 -12.88 -2.68 6.76
CA ALA A 50 -14.00 -2.09 6.02
C ALA A 50 -13.55 -1.12 4.90
N ILE A 51 -12.24 -0.96 4.70
CA ILE A 51 -11.68 0.04 3.78
C ILE A 51 -10.95 -0.68 2.66
N LEU A 52 -11.38 -0.41 1.43
CA LEU A 52 -10.60 -0.68 0.24
C LEU A 52 -10.36 0.63 -0.49
N HIS A 53 -9.12 1.10 -0.45
CA HIS A 53 -8.67 2.25 -1.23
C HIS A 53 -7.68 1.81 -2.29
N LYS A 54 -7.77 2.40 -3.48
CA LYS A 54 -6.89 2.10 -4.61
C LYS A 54 -6.50 3.41 -5.30
N GLU A 55 -5.22 3.54 -5.59
CA GLU A 55 -4.66 4.67 -6.30
C GLU A 55 -3.63 4.21 -7.33
N ILE A 56 -3.46 4.98 -8.41
CA ILE A 56 -2.44 4.74 -9.42
C ILE A 56 -1.32 5.75 -9.23
N LEU A 57 -0.10 5.26 -9.16
CA LEU A 57 1.12 6.04 -9.08
C LEU A 57 1.92 5.85 -10.37
N ILE A 58 2.40 6.95 -10.95
CA ILE A 58 3.31 6.95 -12.09
C ILE A 58 4.67 7.47 -11.59
N ILE A 59 5.72 6.66 -11.78
CA ILE A 59 7.10 7.04 -11.48
C ILE A 59 7.80 7.38 -12.80
N GLU A 60 8.27 8.62 -12.91
CA GLU A 60 8.86 9.21 -14.14
C GLU A 60 10.38 9.33 -14.14
#